data_AF-A0AAU8M1B9-F1
#
_entry.id   AF-A0AAU8M1B9-F1
#
_cell.length_a   1.000
_cell.length_b   1.000
_cell.length_c   1.000
_cell.angle_alpha   90.00
_cell.angle_beta   90.00
_cell.angle_gamma   90.00
#
_symmetry.space_group_name_H-M   'P 1'
#
loop_
_entity.id
_entity.type
_entity.pdbx_description
1 polymer ?
#
loop_
_entity_poly.entity_id
_entity_poly.type
_entity_poly.pdbx_seq_one_letter_code
_entity_poly.pdbx_strand_id
1 'polypeptide(L)'
;MNPYQLLNISPQATAREIVQASALALRENKHSARDIAEARKELMNPVTRRLLDFIYTVDVEPLLKDVQSGLSELQEGEMSSSER
;
A
#
# COMPACT_ATOMS: atom_id res chain seq x y z
N MET A 1 4.38 -5.91 -5.42
CA MET A 1 4.85 -6.31 -4.07
C MET A 1 5.09 -5.02 -3.30
N ASN A 2 4.68 -4.91 -2.03
CA ASN A 2 4.88 -3.67 -1.27
C ASN A 2 6.30 -3.64 -0.68
N PRO A 3 7.19 -2.73 -1.13
CA PRO A 3 8.58 -2.70 -0.68
C PRO A 3 8.74 -2.26 0.78
N TYR A 4 7.79 -1.48 1.32
CA TYR A 4 7.77 -1.09 2.74
C TYR A 4 7.51 -2.31 3.64
N GLN A 5 6.55 -3.15 3.25
CA GLN A 5 6.24 -4.37 3.99
C GLN A 5 7.35 -5.42 3.83
N LEU A 6 7.89 -5.58 2.62
CA LEU A 6 8.98 -6.54 2.37
C LEU A 6 10.23 -6.23 3.20
N LEU A 7 10.60 -4.96 3.30
CA LEU A 7 11.75 -4.53 4.11
C LEU A 7 11.37 -4.26 5.57
N ASN A 8 10.10 -4.38 5.96
CA ASN A 8 9.57 -4.08 7.28
C ASN A 8 9.99 -2.68 7.78
N ILE A 9 9.70 -1.66 6.99
CA ILE A 9 10.03 -0.26 7.27
C ILE A 9 8.84 0.66 7.03
N SER A 10 8.87 1.84 7.67
CA SER A 10 7.89 2.90 7.44
C SER A 10 8.17 3.65 6.12
N PRO A 11 7.13 4.22 5.47
CA PRO A 11 7.30 5.11 4.32
C PRO A 11 8.19 6.33 4.58
N GLN A 12 8.34 6.74 5.84
CA GLN A 12 9.19 7.83 6.28
C GLN A 12 10.66 7.41 6.47
N ALA A 13 11.01 6.14 6.23
CA ALA A 13 12.34 5.61 6.43
C ALA A 13 13.41 6.36 5.62
N THR A 14 14.52 6.68 6.27
CA THR A 14 15.70 7.27 5.66
C THR A 14 16.42 6.27 4.75
N ALA A 15 17.27 6.78 3.85
CA ALA A 15 18.12 5.93 3.01
C ALA A 15 18.99 4.97 3.85
N ARG A 16 19.43 5.41 5.04
CA ARG A 16 20.21 4.57 5.97
C ARG A 16 19.38 3.39 6.47
N GLU A 17 18.14 3.64 6.89
CA GLU A 17 17.23 2.60 7.39
C GLU A 17 16.86 1.61 6.29
N ILE A 18 16.64 2.07 5.05
CA ILE A 18 16.39 1.20 3.89
C ILE A 18 17.56 0.23 3.67
N VAL A 19 18.80 0.72 3.73
CA VAL A 19 19.99 -0.13 3.56
C VAL A 19 20.13 -1.14 4.70
N GLN A 20 19.92 -0.71 5.95
CA GLN A 20 19.97 -1.59 7.12
C GLN A 20 18.89 -2.68 7.06
N ALA A 21 17.66 -2.31 6.70
CA ALA A 21 16.55 -3.23 6.53
C ALA A 21 16.80 -4.24 5.40
N SER A 22 17.37 -3.79 4.28
CA SER A 22 17.77 -4.68 3.18
C SER A 22 18.79 -5.73 3.65
N ALA A 23 19.78 -5.32 4.44
CA ALA A 23 20.77 -6.24 4.99
C ALA A 23 20.15 -7.23 5.99
N LEU A 24 19.17 -6.79 6.79
CA LEU A 24 18.44 -7.66 7.71
C LEU A 24 17.59 -8.68 6.94
N ALA A 25 16.82 -8.25 5.95
CA ALA A 25 15.97 -9.12 5.14
C ALA A 25 16.77 -10.22 4.43
N LEU A 26 17.98 -9.90 3.95
CA LEU A 26 18.89 -10.90 3.36
C LEU A 26 19.35 -11.95 4.37
N ARG A 27 19.56 -11.56 5.64
CA ARG A 27 19.94 -12.49 6.72
C ARG A 27 18.78 -13.38 7.14
N GLU A 28 17.56 -12.84 7.14
CA GLU A 28 16.36 -13.58 7.52
C GLU A 28 15.95 -14.63 6.47
N ASN A 29 16.40 -14.52 5.22
CA ASN A 29 16.10 -15.44 4.11
C ASN A 29 14.59 -15.68 3.87
N LYS A 30 13.72 -14.76 4.32
CA LYS A 30 12.26 -14.82 4.12
C LYS A 30 11.83 -14.38 2.72
N HIS A 31 12.65 -13.56 2.06
CA HIS A 31 12.43 -13.04 0.72
C HIS A 31 13.62 -13.36 -0.17
N SER A 32 13.39 -13.45 -1.49
CA SER A 32 14.50 -13.70 -2.41
C SER A 32 15.45 -12.49 -2.43
N ALA A 33 16.74 -12.77 -2.63
CA ALA A 33 17.74 -11.70 -2.75
C ALA A 33 17.42 -10.73 -3.91
N ARG A 34 16.76 -11.23 -4.96
CA ARG A 34 16.28 -10.44 -6.08
C ARG A 34 15.20 -9.45 -5.64
N ASP A 35 14.17 -9.91 -4.93
CA ASP A 35 13.07 -9.07 -4.48
C ASP A 35 13.55 -7.97 -3.52
N ILE A 36 14.49 -8.34 -2.63
CA ILE A 36 15.11 -7.37 -1.70
C ILE A 36 15.89 -6.31 -2.48
N ALA A 37 16.65 -6.70 -3.51
CA ALA A 37 17.41 -5.77 -4.33
C ALA A 37 16.50 -4.85 -5.16
N GLU A 38 15.41 -5.38 -5.73
CA GLU A 38 14.41 -4.60 -6.46
C GLU A 38 13.70 -3.61 -5.54
N ALA A 39 13.23 -4.04 -4.37
CA ALA A 39 12.59 -3.18 -3.37
C ALA A 39 13.52 -2.04 -2.92
N ARG A 40 14.78 -2.36 -2.60
CA ARG A 40 15.79 -1.35 -2.27
C ARG A 40 15.99 -0.36 -3.41
N LYS A 41 16.10 -0.84 -4.65
CA LYS A 41 16.32 0.01 -5.84
C LYS A 41 15.16 1.00 -6.02
N GLU A 42 13.92 0.54 -5.90
CA GLU A 42 12.74 1.38 -6.05
C GLU A 42 12.62 2.43 -4.94
N LEU A 43 12.91 2.05 -3.68
CA LEU A 43 12.85 2.98 -2.55
C LEU A 43 13.99 4.01 -2.52
N MET A 44 15.14 3.69 -3.13
CA MET A 44 16.27 4.61 -3.24
C MET A 44 16.13 5.59 -4.39
N ASN A 45 15.25 5.34 -5.36
CA ASN A 45 14.96 6.27 -6.45
C ASN A 45 13.82 7.23 -6.05
N PRO A 46 14.03 8.56 -6.09
CA PRO A 46 13.03 9.53 -5.64
C PRO A 46 11.70 9.49 -6.40
N VAL A 47 11.73 9.19 -7.71
CA VAL A 47 10.53 9.18 -8.56
C VAL A 47 9.66 7.98 -8.22
N THR A 48 10.27 6.79 -8.19
CA THR A 48 9.57 5.55 -7.83
C THR A 48 9.11 5.60 -6.38
N ARG A 49 9.92 6.14 -5.45
CA ARG A 49 9.53 6.28 -4.06
C ARG A 49 8.27 7.12 -3.88
N ARG A 50 8.15 8.26 -4.55
CA ARG A 50 6.92 9.10 -4.47
C ARG A 50 5.68 8.35 -4.96
N LEU A 51 5.83 7.57 -6.04
CA LEU A 51 4.74 6.74 -6.55
C LEU A 51 4.35 5.66 -5.54
N LEU A 52 5.34 5.01 -4.93
CA LEU A 52 5.13 3.98 -3.91
C LEU A 52 4.48 4.56 -2.64
N ASP A 53 4.91 5.75 -2.20
CA ASP A 53 4.28 6.47 -1.10
C ASP A 53 2.80 6.66 -1.40
N PHE A 54 2.47 7.22 -2.56
CA PHE A 54 1.07 7.40 -2.96
C PHE A 54 0.28 6.07 -2.99
N ILE A 55 0.81 5.04 -3.65
CA ILE A 55 0.10 3.76 -3.81
C ILE A 55 -0.12 3.06 -2.46
N TYR A 56 0.86 3.10 -1.56
CA TYR A 56 0.88 2.29 -0.35
C TYR A 56 0.56 3.04 0.95
N THR A 57 0.40 4.37 0.92
CA THR A 57 0.05 5.16 2.11
C THR A 57 -1.28 5.90 1.99
N VAL A 58 -1.92 5.91 0.83
CA VAL A 58 -3.24 6.52 0.68
C VAL A 58 -4.28 5.59 1.30
N ASP A 59 -4.93 6.06 2.36
CA ASP A 59 -6.08 5.40 2.97
C ASP A 59 -7.34 5.72 2.17
N VAL A 60 -7.85 4.73 1.45
CA VAL A 60 -9.10 4.83 0.68
C VAL A 60 -10.30 4.27 1.43
N GLU A 61 -10.10 3.71 2.64
CA GLU A 61 -11.17 3.10 3.41
C GLU A 61 -12.31 4.09 3.75
N PRO A 62 -12.05 5.37 4.08
CA PRO A 62 -13.11 6.35 4.25
C PRO A 62 -13.96 6.53 2.99
N LEU A 63 -13.34 6.61 1.82
CA LEU A 63 -14.03 6.80 0.54
C LEU A 63 -14.91 5.58 0.19
N LEU A 64 -14.45 4.37 0.53
CA LEU A 64 -15.21 3.15 0.30
C LEU A 64 -16.48 3.10 1.14
N LYS A 65 -16.44 3.62 2.38
CA LYS A 65 -17.62 3.69 3.26
C LYS A 65 -18.69 4.61 2.68
N ASP A 66 -18.28 5.76 2.15
CA ASP A 66 -19.19 6.71 1.52
C ASP A 66 -19.86 6.11 0.27
N VAL A 67 -19.08 5.41 -0.56
CA VAL A 67 -19.61 4.69 -1.74
C VAL A 67 -20.60 3.60 -1.33
N GLN A 68 -20.29 2.82 -0.28
CA GLN A 68 -21.18 1.77 0.21
C GLN A 68 -22.48 2.34 0.76
N SER A 69 -22.43 3.43 1.55
CA SER A 69 -23.64 4.11 2.05
C SER A 69 -24.53 4.57 0.89
N GLY A 70 -23.95 5.26 -0.10
CA GLY A 70 -24.70 5.73 -1.25
C GLY A 70 -25.29 4.60 -2.09
N LEU A 71 -24.60 3.47 -2.24
CA LEU A 71 -25.13 2.29 -2.94
C LEU A 71 -26.30 1.64 -2.20
N SER A 72 -26.26 1.58 -0.86
CA SER A 72 -27.35 1.06 -0.04
C SER A 72 -28.60 1.95 -0.11
N GLU A 73 -28.44 3.27 -0.08
CA GLU A 73 -29.53 4.24 -0.22
C GLU A 73 -30.26 4.13 -1.57
N LEU A 74 -29.51 3.84 -2.65
CA LEU A 74 -30.09 3.63 -3.99
C LEU A 74 -30.90 2.33 -4.08
N GLN A 75 -30.45 1.26 -3.41
CA GLN A 75 -31.17 -0.02 -3.38
C GLN A 75 -32.48 0.06 -2.59
N GLU A 76 -32.52 0.83 -1.51
CA GLU A 76 -33.73 1.02 -0.70
C GLU A 76 -34.80 1.85 -1.44
N GLY A 77 -34.39 2.83 -2.25
CA GLY A 77 -35.31 3.64 -3.07
C GLY A 77 -35.98 2.87 -4.23
N GLU A 78 -35.28 1.89 -4.81
CA GLU A 78 -35.82 1.04 -5.89
C GLU A 78 -36.85 0.02 -5.37
N MET A 79 -36.62 -0.57 -4.19
CA MET A 79 -37.58 -1.50 -3.57
C MET A 79 -38.88 -0.79 -3.16
N SER A 80 -38.81 0.45 -2.70
CA SER A 80 -39.99 1.24 -2.30
C SER A 80 -40.86 1.70 -3.48
N SER A 81 -40.29 1.81 -4.69
CA SER A 81 -41.01 2.22 -5.90
C SER A 81 -41.71 1.05 -6.63
N SER A 82 -41.36 -0.19 -6.32
CA SER A 82 -41.99 -1.39 -6.90
C SER A 82 -43.25 -1.85 -6.13
N GLU A 83 -43.56 -1.24 -4.99
CA GLU A 83 -44.72 -1.57 -4.13
C GLU A 83 -45.92 -0.60 -4.30
N ARG A 84 -45.91 0.26 -5.33
CA ARG A 84 -47.02 1.17 -5.66
C ARG A 84 -47.69 0.85 -6.99
#